data_AF-A0A3C0SW69-F1
#
_entry.id   AF-A0A3C0SW69-F1
#
_cell.length_a   1.000
_cell.length_b   1.000
_cell.length_c   1.000
_cell.angle_alpha   90.00
_cell.angle_beta   90.00
_cell.angle_gamma   90.00
#
_symmetry.space_group_name_H-M   'P 1'
#
loop_
_entity.id
_entity.type
_entity.pdbx_description
1 polymer ?
#
loop_
_entity_poly.entity_id
_entity_poly.type
_entity_poly.pdbx_seq_one_letter_code
_entity_poly.pdbx_strand_id
1 'polypeptide(L)'
;MYENKVRRVSDRIVSFSQPHIRPIVRGKAGKSVEFGAKISLSLSDGFSFVDRLSWDNFNESKDLIPQIENYKERYGYYPLSVYADKNLSDT
;
A
#
# COMPACT_ATOMS: atom_id res chain seq x y z
N MET A 1 -22.65 15.83 7.96
CA MET A 1 -23.69 16.03 6.92
C MET A 1 -24.89 16.83 7.44
N TYR A 2 -25.53 16.42 8.54
CA TYR A 2 -26.63 17.17 9.15
C TYR A 2 -26.14 18.44 9.89
N GLU A 3 -25.21 18.30 10.85
CA GLU A 3 -24.65 19.45 11.60
C GLU A 3 -23.92 20.44 10.69
N ASN A 4 -23.01 19.95 9.86
CA ASN A 4 -22.26 20.77 8.91
C ASN A 4 -23.07 21.17 7.66
N LYS A 5 -24.36 20.77 7.55
CA LYS A 5 -25.25 20.99 6.39
C LYS A 5 -24.66 20.65 5.02
N VAL A 6 -23.73 19.69 4.96
CA VAL A 6 -23.11 19.21 3.71
C VAL A 6 -23.86 17.99 3.17
N ARG A 7 -24.17 18.03 1.86
CA ARG A 7 -24.85 16.94 1.12
C ARG A 7 -23.90 15.92 0.49
N ARG A 8 -22.59 16.15 0.61
CA ARG A 8 -21.54 15.30 0.05
C ARG A 8 -20.47 15.05 1.09
N VAL A 9 -19.97 13.82 1.11
CA VAL A 9 -18.75 13.44 1.82
C VAL A 9 -17.71 13.14 0.75
N SER A 10 -16.49 13.58 0.99
CA SER A 10 -15.34 13.13 0.21
C SER A 10 -15.19 11.64 0.48
N ASP A 11 -15.19 10.84 -0.59
CA ASP A 11 -15.11 9.37 -0.57
C ASP A 11 -16.40 8.64 -0.17
N ARG A 12 -16.48 7.36 -0.55
CA ARG A 12 -17.62 6.51 -0.22
C ARG A 12 -17.46 5.95 1.20
N ILE A 13 -18.44 6.21 2.07
CA ILE A 13 -18.52 5.53 3.37
C ILE A 13 -19.00 4.10 3.14
N VAL A 14 -18.15 3.12 3.47
CA VAL A 14 -18.45 1.68 3.36
C VAL A 14 -18.63 1.02 4.73
N SER A 15 -18.17 1.67 5.79
CA SER A 15 -18.34 1.24 7.18
C SER A 15 -18.53 2.47 8.06
N PHE A 16 -19.53 2.44 8.94
CA PHE A 16 -19.74 3.49 9.93
C PHE A 16 -18.76 3.39 11.11
N SER A 17 -18.39 2.17 11.51
CA SER A 17 -17.42 1.96 12.60
C SER A 17 -15.99 2.31 12.19
N GLN A 18 -15.66 2.16 10.91
CA GLN A 18 -14.35 2.45 10.35
C GLN A 18 -14.48 3.33 9.10
N PRO A 19 -14.77 4.63 9.28
CA PRO A 19 -15.11 5.53 8.18
C PRO A 19 -13.92 5.87 7.27
N HIS A 20 -12.70 5.44 7.60
CA HIS A 20 -11.48 5.61 6.80
C HIS A 20 -11.23 4.43 5.85
N ILE A 21 -11.95 3.30 5.99
CA ILE A 21 -11.81 2.17 5.06
C ILE A 21 -12.32 2.59 3.68
N ARG A 22 -11.56 2.23 2.65
CA ARG A 22 -11.90 2.48 1.24
C ARG A 22 -11.96 1.16 0.46
N PRO A 23 -12.82 1.06 -0.56
CA PRO A 23 -12.75 -0.04 -1.52
C PRO A 23 -11.48 0.09 -2.36
N ILE A 24 -10.73 -1.01 -2.49
CA ILE A 24 -9.53 -1.11 -3.32
C ILE A 24 -9.82 -2.06 -4.48
N VAL A 25 -9.80 -1.55 -5.71
CA VAL A 25 -10.07 -2.34 -6.92
C VAL A 25 -8.90 -3.26 -7.21
N ARG A 26 -9.20 -4.53 -7.48
CA ARG A 26 -8.23 -5.56 -7.87
C ARG A 26 -8.26 -5.79 -9.37
N GLY A 27 -7.07 -5.97 -9.95
CA GLY A 27 -6.90 -6.39 -11.35
C GLY A 27 -6.72 -7.90 -11.55
N LYS A 28 -7.08 -8.74 -10.56
CA LYS A 28 -6.85 -10.19 -10.57
C LYS A 28 -8.18 -10.95 -10.51
N ALA A 29 -8.19 -12.18 -11.02
CA ALA A 29 -9.38 -13.05 -10.98
C ALA A 29 -9.88 -13.27 -9.53
N GLY A 30 -11.21 -13.33 -9.36
CA GLY A 30 -11.86 -13.48 -8.06
C GLY A 30 -12.65 -12.23 -7.66
N LYS A 31 -12.50 -11.78 -6.41
CA LYS A 31 -13.20 -10.59 -5.91
C LYS A 31 -12.68 -9.33 -6.61
N SER A 32 -13.58 -8.51 -7.13
CA SER A 32 -13.23 -7.27 -7.83
C SER A 32 -12.72 -6.16 -6.90
N VAL A 33 -13.06 -6.22 -5.62
CA VAL A 33 -12.68 -5.22 -4.61
C VAL A 33 -12.31 -5.89 -3.29
N GLU A 34 -11.32 -5.29 -2.62
CA GLU A 34 -10.93 -5.59 -1.23
C GLU A 34 -11.09 -4.35 -0.35
N PHE A 35 -11.12 -4.57 0.96
CA PHE A 35 -11.30 -3.53 1.96
C PHE A 35 -10.28 -3.73 3.08
N GLY A 36 -9.76 -2.63 3.61
CA GLY A 36 -8.80 -2.63 4.71
C GLY A 36 -7.55 -1.85 4.37
N ALA A 37 -6.52 -2.00 5.20
CA ALA A 37 -5.23 -1.39 4.96
C ALA A 37 -4.48 -2.15 3.86
N LYS A 38 -3.96 -1.42 2.88
CA LYS A 38 -2.93 -1.90 1.97
C LYS A 38 -1.57 -1.66 2.62
N ILE A 39 -0.76 -2.70 2.70
CA ILE A 39 0.52 -2.68 3.43
C ILE A 39 1.63 -3.16 2.49
N SER A 40 2.75 -2.43 2.49
CA SER A 40 4.02 -2.87 1.93
C SER A 40 4.93 -3.28 3.08
N LEU A 41 5.51 -4.48 2.98
CA LEU A 41 6.33 -5.09 4.03
C LEU A 41 7.69 -5.51 3.46
N SER A 42 8.75 -5.28 4.23
CA SER A 42 10.05 -5.90 4.03
C SER A 42 10.33 -6.93 5.12
N LEU A 43 10.95 -8.04 4.74
CA LEU A 43 11.36 -9.10 5.67
C LEU A 43 12.88 -9.23 5.59
N SER A 44 13.57 -9.02 6.70
CA SER A 44 15.03 -9.13 6.78
C SER A 44 15.45 -9.65 8.16
N ASP A 45 16.35 -10.63 8.18
CA ASP A 45 16.86 -11.27 9.40
C ASP A 45 15.80 -11.78 10.39
N GLY A 46 14.67 -12.27 9.86
CA GLY A 46 13.55 -12.75 10.68
C GLY A 46 12.65 -11.65 11.24
N PHE A 47 12.90 -10.38 10.89
CA PHE A 47 12.06 -9.25 11.28
C PHE A 47 11.24 -8.74 10.10
N SER A 48 9.96 -8.48 10.35
CA SER A 48 9.06 -7.83 9.41
C SER A 48 8.97 -6.33 9.70
N PHE A 49 9.12 -5.52 8.67
CA PHE A 49 9.05 -4.06 8.77
C PHE A 49 7.95 -3.53 7.86
N VAL A 50 7.18 -2.58 8.39
CA VAL A 50 6.12 -1.90 7.64
C VAL A 50 6.72 -0.71 6.92
N ASP A 51 6.95 -0.85 5.61
CA ASP A 51 7.50 0.23 4.79
C ASP A 51 6.43 1.23 4.38
N ARG A 52 5.20 0.76 4.17
CA ARG A 52 4.06 1.62 3.85
C ARG A 52 2.76 1.03 4.36
N LEU A 53 1.91 1.86 4.95
CA LEU A 53 0.55 1.52 5.33
C LEU A 53 -0.39 2.62 4.85
N SER A 54 -1.45 2.23 4.15
CA SER A 54 -2.44 3.16 3.60
C SER A 54 -3.80 2.50 3.50
N TRP A 55 -4.88 3.25 3.69
CA TRP A 55 -6.23 2.79 3.33
C TRP A 55 -6.62 3.17 1.90
N ASP A 56 -5.81 4.00 1.25
CA ASP A 56 -5.89 4.28 -0.18
C ASP A 56 -5.02 3.32 -0.98
N ASN A 57 -5.44 3.02 -2.20
CA ASN A 57 -4.64 2.23 -3.13
C ASN A 57 -3.37 2.99 -3.54
N PHE A 58 -2.25 2.28 -3.63
CA PHE A 58 -0.99 2.83 -4.13
C PHE A 58 -0.29 1.86 -5.07
N ASN A 59 0.57 2.41 -5.94
CA ASN A 59 1.39 1.61 -6.85
C ASN A 59 2.71 1.21 -6.14
N GLU A 60 2.88 -0.10 -5.94
CA GLU A 60 4.04 -0.72 -5.30
C GLU A 60 5.32 -0.63 -6.15
N SER A 61 5.20 -0.41 -7.47
CA SER A 61 6.38 -0.33 -8.35
C SER A 61 7.32 0.83 -8.00
N LYS A 62 6.86 1.78 -7.19
CA LYS A 62 7.62 2.94 -6.72
C LYS A 62 8.33 2.68 -5.39
N ASP A 63 8.06 1.54 -4.74
CA ASP A 63 8.53 1.28 -3.38
C ASP A 63 9.92 0.62 -3.35
N LEU A 64 10.38 0.00 -4.45
CA LEU A 64 11.65 -0.75 -4.50
C LEU A 64 12.87 0.10 -4.10
N ILE A 65 13.06 1.27 -4.72
CA ILE A 65 14.21 2.13 -4.42
C ILE A 65 14.15 2.64 -2.97
N PRO A 66 13.04 3.22 -2.49
CA PRO A 66 12.91 3.59 -1.07
C PRO A 66 13.18 2.45 -0.09
N GLN A 67 12.72 1.22 -0.40
CA GLN A 67 12.95 0.06 0.47
C GLN A 67 14.44 -0.33 0.56
N ILE A 68 15.18 -0.20 -0.55
CA ILE A 68 16.63 -0.45 -0.57
C ILE A 68 17.38 0.62 0.26
N GLU A 69 16.97 1.88 0.15
CA GLU A 69 17.56 2.95 0.98
C GLU A 69 17.24 2.73 2.46
N ASN A 70 16.00 2.39 2.81
CA ASN A 70 15.61 2.04 4.17
C ASN A 70 16.39 0.82 4.70
N TYR A 71 16.65 -0.18 3.86
CA TYR A 71 17.50 -1.31 4.20
C TYR A 71 18.92 -0.85 4.56
N LYS A 72 19.52 0.00 3.74
CA LYS A 72 20.85 0.56 4.01
C LYS A 72 20.89 1.41 5.28
N GLU A 73 19.89 2.25 5.51
CA GLU A 73 19.81 3.04 6.74
C GLU A 73 19.75 2.12 7.98
N ARG A 74 19.05 0.99 7.87
CA ARG A 74 18.88 0.03 8.97
C ARG A 74 20.12 -0.82 9.25
N TYR A 75 20.80 -1.29 8.20
CA TYR A 75 21.89 -2.26 8.32
C TYR A 75 23.29 -1.67 8.11
N GLY A 76 23.37 -0.43 7.59
CA GLY A 76 24.61 0.27 7.30
C GLY A 76 25.25 -0.09 5.95
N TYR A 77 24.61 -0.95 5.15
CA TYR A 77 25.09 -1.39 3.84
C TYR A 77 23.95 -1.70 2.87
N TYR A 78 24.22 -1.63 1.57
CA TYR A 78 23.29 -2.06 0.53
C TYR A 78 23.24 -3.60 0.42
N PRO A 79 22.11 -4.20 0.03
CA PRO A 79 22.05 -5.62 -0.26
C PRO A 79 23.03 -5.98 -1.39
N LEU A 80 23.55 -7.21 -1.38
CA LEU A 80 24.52 -7.69 -2.37
C LEU A 80 23.97 -7.62 -3.81
N SER A 81 22.69 -7.92 -3.97
CA SER A 81 21.97 -7.85 -5.25
C SER A 81 20.49 -7.62 -5.01
N VAL A 82 19.80 -7.12 -6.04
CA VAL A 82 18.36 -6.85 -6.02
C VAL A 82 17.74 -7.55 -7.23
N TYR A 83 16.64 -8.26 -6.99
CA TYR A 83 15.87 -8.94 -8.02
C TYR A 83 14.43 -8.45 -7.96
N ALA A 84 13.85 -8.15 -9.12
CA ALA A 84 12.46 -7.73 -9.23
C ALA A 84 11.87 -8.27 -10.54
N ASP A 85 10.57 -8.53 -10.53
CA ASP A 85 9.84 -8.91 -11.74
C ASP A 85 9.64 -7.69 -12.65
N LYS A 86 9.81 -7.89 -13.94
CA LYS A 86 9.53 -6.86 -14.94
C LYS A 86 8.02 -6.74 -15.12
N ASN A 87 7.49 -5.53 -14.99
CA ASN A 87 6.12 -5.25 -15.39
C ASN A 87 5.99 -5.33 -16.92
N LEU A 88 5.06 -6.14 -17.41
CA LEU A 88 4.79 -6.35 -18.84
C LEU A 88 4.27 -5.09 -19.58
N SER A 89 3.93 -4.03 -18.85
CA SER A 89 3.36 -2.78 -19.40
C SER A 89 4.39 -1.78 -19.93
N ASP A 90 5.69 -2.03 -19.73
CA ASP A 90 6.77 -1.13 -20.18
C ASP A 90 7.34 -1.55 -21.56
N THR A 91 6.47 -1.98 -22.49
CA THR A 91 6.81 -2.28 -23.89
C THR A 91 5.91 -1.52 -24.84
#